data_AF-Q2GQ42-F1
#
_entry.id   AF-Q2GQ42-F1
#
_cell.length_a   1.000
_cell.length_b   1.000
_cell.length_c   1.000
_cell.angle_alpha   90.00
_cell.angle_beta   90.00
_cell.angle_gamma   90.00
#
_symmetry.space_group_name_H-M   'P 1'
#
loop_
_entity.id
_entity.type
_entity.pdbx_description
1 polymer ?
#
loop_
_entity_poly.entity_id
_entity_poly.type
_entity_poly.pdbx_seq_one_letter_code
_entity_poly.pdbx_strand_id
1 'polypeptide(L)'
;MVADEPVVRVNYSSRRQSDQLVADIKATGTLRAITFAQKLDPCVGMFGKFMSIFRKSQAPLNANVMVQRSIPSSNLKTQGHRATPLILGTDANVICQIDPETMEPTGFLNQTTVHPDLKGALSGAHGQFDPESGDYFNYNLDLGKDAVYRIFRVTAATGKTDILAAFKAKGAWIHSFFMTQNYIVLCIPVAHYALSGVKILLEGNLKDGFKPFDPSETCHWYVIDRRHGKGLIAEFTSPARFFMHTVNAFEDPDTGDILCDVVDYPNRKGRGDQSPADIARELWMKPHDTDNLTWLARAQRARDGTESLSLKAE
;
A
#
# COMPACT_ATOMS: atom_id res chain seq x y z
N MET A 1 28.77 -42.50 -24.22
CA MET A 1 28.81 -41.70 -22.98
C MET A 1 27.48 -40.98 -22.92
N VAL A 2 26.62 -41.36 -21.97
CA VAL A 2 25.35 -40.65 -21.73
C VAL A 2 25.74 -39.37 -21.01
N ALA A 3 25.38 -38.21 -21.57
CA ALA A 3 25.58 -36.94 -20.88
C ALA A 3 24.77 -36.98 -19.58
N ASP A 4 25.41 -36.75 -18.43
CA ASP A 4 24.73 -36.61 -17.15
C ASP A 4 23.62 -35.57 -17.28
N GLU A 5 22.39 -35.93 -16.91
CA GLU A 5 21.29 -34.98 -16.87
C GLU A 5 21.61 -33.87 -15.85
N PRO A 6 21.23 -32.61 -16.13
CA PRO A 6 21.50 -31.51 -15.23
C PRO A 6 20.77 -31.73 -13.89
N VAL A 7 21.54 -32.02 -12.84
CA VAL A 7 21.03 -32.17 -11.48
C VAL A 7 20.58 -30.80 -10.97
N VAL A 8 19.26 -30.62 -10.85
CA VAL A 8 18.68 -29.43 -10.21
C VAL A 8 18.86 -29.54 -8.69
N ARG A 9 19.55 -28.57 -8.08
CA ARG A 9 19.69 -28.45 -6.64
C ARG A 9 18.89 -27.25 -6.14
N VAL A 10 18.04 -27.49 -5.14
CA VAL A 10 17.25 -26.45 -4.46
C VAL A 10 17.82 -26.26 -3.06
N ASN A 11 18.12 -25.03 -2.68
CA ASN A 11 18.57 -24.66 -1.33
C ASN A 11 17.51 -23.80 -0.65
N TYR A 12 17.37 -23.93 0.67
CA TYR A 12 16.49 -23.10 1.48
C TYR A 12 17.29 -22.37 2.56
N SER A 13 16.99 -21.09 2.72
CA SER A 13 17.44 -20.28 3.85
C SER A 13 16.35 -19.28 4.23
N SER A 14 16.38 -18.78 5.46
CA SER A 14 15.49 -17.70 5.90
C SER A 14 16.19 -16.81 6.91
N ARG A 15 15.82 -15.51 6.93
CA ARG A 15 16.35 -14.54 7.90
C ARG A 15 15.23 -13.67 8.44
N ARG A 16 15.23 -13.48 9.76
CA ARG A 16 14.33 -12.57 10.46
C ARG A 16 14.83 -11.13 10.30
N GLN A 17 13.94 -10.23 9.91
CA GLN A 17 14.28 -8.83 9.62
C GLN A 17 14.08 -7.88 10.81
N SER A 18 13.54 -8.39 11.92
CA SER A 18 13.10 -7.60 13.07
C SER A 18 14.01 -7.71 14.30
N ASP A 19 15.22 -8.25 14.18
CA ASP A 19 16.11 -8.49 15.33
C ASP A 19 16.46 -7.22 16.10
N GLN A 20 16.70 -6.11 15.40
CA GLN A 20 16.94 -4.81 16.03
C GLN A 20 15.70 -4.32 16.79
N LEU A 21 14.50 -4.45 16.20
CA LEU A 21 13.24 -4.09 16.86
C LEU A 21 13.03 -4.93 18.12
N VAL A 22 13.32 -6.23 18.06
CA VAL A 22 13.20 -7.14 19.21
C VAL A 22 14.18 -6.76 20.31
N ALA A 23 15.42 -6.45 19.96
CA ALA A 23 16.42 -5.98 20.90
C ALA A 23 15.98 -4.67 21.58
N ASP A 24 15.40 -3.73 20.82
CA ASP A 24 14.85 -2.47 21.36
C ASP A 24 13.70 -2.72 22.34
N ILE A 25 12.76 -3.59 21.98
CA ILE A 25 11.63 -3.96 22.86
C ILE A 25 12.15 -4.61 24.14
N LYS A 26 13.12 -5.54 24.04
CA LYS A 26 13.73 -6.18 25.21
C LYS A 26 14.47 -5.19 26.10
N ALA A 27 15.18 -4.23 25.52
CA ALA A 27 15.96 -3.24 26.25
C ALA A 27 15.09 -2.18 26.92
N THR A 28 13.99 -1.78 26.28
CA THR A 28 13.13 -0.69 26.76
C THR A 28 11.88 -1.17 27.49
N GLY A 29 11.58 -2.46 27.40
CA GLY A 29 10.37 -3.08 27.96
C GLY A 29 9.09 -2.71 27.21
N THR A 30 9.16 -1.96 26.10
CA THR A 30 7.98 -1.46 25.39
C THR A 30 8.22 -1.28 23.90
N LEU A 31 7.15 -1.34 23.10
CA LEU A 31 7.19 -1.10 21.67
C LEU A 31 7.02 0.41 21.39
N ARG A 32 8.08 1.07 20.94
CA ARG A 32 8.11 2.54 20.73
C ARG A 32 7.84 2.95 19.28
N ALA A 33 7.05 2.17 18.55
CA ALA A 33 6.70 2.40 17.15
C ALA A 33 5.19 2.37 16.95
N ILE A 34 4.68 3.15 16.00
CA ILE A 34 3.33 2.97 15.50
C ILE A 34 3.31 1.68 14.68
N THR A 35 2.39 0.78 15.00
CA THR A 35 2.19 -0.47 14.27
C THR A 35 0.80 -0.54 13.69
N PHE A 36 0.51 -1.62 12.96
CA PHE A 36 -0.81 -1.84 12.42
C PHE A 36 -1.86 -1.96 13.54
N ALA A 37 -1.65 -2.84 14.53
CA ALA A 37 -2.68 -3.14 15.54
C ALA A 37 -2.16 -3.36 16.98
N GLN A 38 -0.85 -3.46 17.19
CA GLN A 38 -0.31 -3.65 18.54
C GLN A 38 -0.47 -2.34 19.32
N LYS A 39 -1.19 -2.41 20.44
CA LYS A 39 -1.39 -1.25 21.32
C LYS A 39 -0.08 -0.87 22.01
N LEU A 40 0.12 0.43 22.23
CA LEU A 40 1.14 0.90 23.16
C LEU A 40 0.83 0.38 24.57
N ASP A 41 1.89 0.24 25.38
CA ASP A 41 1.78 -0.23 26.76
C ASP A 41 0.70 0.59 27.53
N PRO A 42 -0.34 -0.07 28.06
CA PRO A 42 -1.43 0.62 28.78
C PRO A 42 -0.96 1.39 30.01
N CYS A 43 0.25 1.11 30.52
CA CYS A 43 0.84 1.82 31.66
C CYS A 43 1.30 3.25 31.29
N VAL A 44 1.35 3.59 30.01
CA VAL A 44 1.60 4.96 29.55
C VAL A 44 0.28 5.75 29.62
N GLY A 45 0.12 6.55 30.67
CA GLY A 45 -1.06 7.42 30.85
C GLY A 45 -1.22 8.45 29.72
N MET A 46 -2.37 9.14 29.67
CA MET A 46 -2.70 10.11 28.59
C MET A 46 -1.63 11.18 28.36
N PHE A 47 -1.00 11.68 29.43
CA PHE A 47 0.09 12.64 29.32
C PHE A 47 1.36 12.04 28.69
N GLY A 48 1.66 10.77 29.01
CA GLY A 48 2.73 10.01 28.37
C GLY A 48 2.47 9.76 26.88
N LYS A 49 1.22 9.45 26.51
CA LYS A 49 0.80 9.34 25.10
C LYS A 49 0.96 10.67 24.37
N PHE A 50 0.50 11.78 24.96
CA PHE A 50 0.68 13.11 24.37
C PHE A 50 2.16 13.47 24.21
N MET A 51 2.99 13.26 25.23
CA MET A 51 4.44 13.48 25.14
C MET A 51 5.12 12.55 24.13
N SER A 52 4.59 11.34 23.90
CA SER A 52 5.11 10.40 22.90
C SER A 52 4.93 10.90 21.47
N ILE A 53 3.89 11.70 21.20
CA ILE A 53 3.67 12.35 19.89
C ILE A 53 4.83 13.28 19.54
N PHE A 54 5.42 13.94 20.53
CA PHE A 54 6.55 14.87 20.34
C PHE A 54 7.91 14.15 20.33
N ARG A 55 7.96 12.89 20.73
CA ARG A 55 9.17 12.06 20.57
C ARG A 55 9.18 11.54 19.14
N LYS A 56 10.17 11.93 18.34
CA LYS A 56 10.47 11.22 17.09
C LYS A 56 10.64 9.74 17.43
N SER A 57 9.79 8.87 16.89
CA SER A 57 9.99 7.42 16.97
C SER A 57 11.33 7.11 16.31
N GLN A 58 12.34 6.81 17.14
CA GLN A 58 13.62 6.25 16.72
C GLN A 58 13.58 4.71 16.73
N ALA A 59 12.40 4.12 16.89
CA ALA A 59 12.28 2.68 16.97
C ALA A 59 12.66 2.02 15.64
N PRO A 60 13.37 0.88 15.68
CA PRO A 60 13.68 0.12 14.47
C PRO A 60 12.40 -0.25 13.71
N LEU A 61 12.43 -0.12 12.39
CA LEU A 61 11.27 -0.28 11.52
C LEU A 61 11.01 -1.76 11.21
N ASN A 62 9.74 -2.12 10.98
CA ASN A 62 9.33 -3.46 10.60
C ASN A 62 8.69 -3.46 9.20
N ALA A 63 9.49 -3.73 8.18
CA ALA A 63 9.02 -3.92 6.80
C ALA A 63 8.80 -5.42 6.55
N ASN A 64 7.56 -5.88 6.73
CA ASN A 64 7.22 -7.31 6.79
C ASN A 64 6.08 -7.73 5.86
N VAL A 65 5.71 -6.89 4.89
CA VAL A 65 4.52 -7.14 4.05
C VAL A 65 4.89 -7.70 2.69
N MET A 66 5.85 -7.07 2.01
CA MET A 66 6.13 -7.33 0.60
C MET A 66 7.64 -7.40 0.38
N VAL A 67 8.06 -8.27 -0.54
CA VAL A 67 9.41 -8.29 -1.13
C VAL A 67 9.31 -8.04 -2.63
N GLN A 68 10.13 -7.12 -3.16
CA GLN A 68 10.18 -6.82 -4.59
C GLN A 68 11.58 -6.42 -5.02
N ARG A 69 11.79 -6.35 -6.34
CA ARG A 69 12.96 -5.70 -6.94
C ARG A 69 13.06 -4.24 -6.51
N SER A 70 14.28 -3.74 -6.35
CA SER A 70 14.49 -2.34 -5.93
C SER A 70 13.88 -1.35 -6.91
N ILE A 71 13.44 -0.22 -6.37
CA ILE A 71 12.97 0.91 -7.15
C ILE A 71 14.16 1.41 -7.99
N PRO A 72 14.00 1.65 -9.30
CA PRO A 72 15.10 1.98 -10.17
C PRO A 72 15.38 3.48 -10.05
N SER A 73 15.77 3.94 -8.86
CA SER A 73 16.09 5.35 -8.58
C SER A 73 17.60 5.56 -8.49
N SER A 74 18.08 6.67 -9.05
CA SER A 74 19.50 7.06 -8.98
C SER A 74 19.97 7.35 -7.55
N ASN A 75 19.05 7.67 -6.64
CA ASN A 75 19.34 7.95 -5.23
C ASN A 75 19.42 6.68 -4.37
N LEU A 76 19.12 5.51 -4.93
CA LEU A 76 19.22 4.23 -4.24
C LEU A 76 20.52 3.54 -4.63
N LYS A 77 21.20 2.98 -3.62
CA LYS A 77 22.44 2.23 -3.85
C LYS A 77 22.15 1.00 -4.72
N THR A 78 22.78 0.92 -5.89
CA THR A 78 22.85 -0.29 -6.68
C THR A 78 24.01 -1.14 -6.17
N GLN A 79 23.74 -2.38 -5.72
CA GLN A 79 24.78 -3.30 -5.31
C GLN A 79 25.43 -3.96 -6.54
N GLY A 80 26.30 -3.23 -7.23
CA GLY A 80 27.16 -3.76 -8.30
C GLY A 80 26.44 -4.52 -9.42
N HIS A 81 27.20 -5.21 -10.26
CA HIS A 81 26.71 -5.91 -11.46
C HIS A 81 26.16 -7.33 -11.21
N ARG A 82 26.09 -7.80 -9.95
CA ARG A 82 25.89 -9.24 -9.67
C ARG A 82 24.51 -9.61 -9.13
N ALA A 83 23.77 -8.69 -8.52
CA ALA A 83 22.39 -8.97 -8.11
C ALA A 83 21.53 -7.71 -8.11
N THR A 84 20.32 -7.80 -8.65
CA THR A 84 19.31 -6.73 -8.51
C THR A 84 19.01 -6.56 -7.03
N PRO A 85 19.24 -5.38 -6.43
CA PRO A 85 18.92 -5.17 -5.03
C PRO A 85 17.43 -5.47 -4.79
N LEU A 86 17.11 -6.08 -3.65
CA LEU A 86 15.73 -6.33 -3.24
C LEU A 86 15.32 -5.32 -2.17
N ILE A 87 14.03 -5.06 -2.09
CA ILE A 87 13.46 -4.21 -1.06
C ILE A 87 12.29 -4.90 -0.37
N LEU A 88 12.13 -4.60 0.91
CA LEU A 88 10.96 -4.93 1.70
C LEU A 88 10.12 -3.67 1.92
N GLY A 89 8.81 -3.84 1.85
CA GLY A 89 7.83 -2.78 2.03
C GLY A 89 6.80 -3.07 3.12
N THR A 90 6.04 -2.02 3.43
CA THR A 90 4.84 -2.01 4.28
C THR A 90 3.92 -0.89 3.76
N ASP A 91 2.76 -0.66 4.39
CA ASP A 91 1.84 0.43 4.01
C ASP A 91 2.30 1.83 4.48
N ALA A 92 3.58 1.96 4.78
CA ALA A 92 4.24 3.21 5.13
C ALA A 92 5.18 3.63 4.00
N ASN A 93 5.57 4.89 3.96
CA ASN A 93 6.53 5.40 2.97
C ASN A 93 7.96 4.88 3.14
N VAL A 94 8.20 3.96 4.06
CA VAL A 94 9.51 3.38 4.40
C VAL A 94 9.83 2.21 3.49
N ILE A 95 11.07 2.14 3.05
CA ILE A 95 11.62 1.08 2.22
C ILE A 95 12.84 0.49 2.95
N CYS A 96 12.87 -0.82 3.10
CA CYS A 96 14.04 -1.53 3.65
C CYS A 96 14.79 -2.22 2.50
N GLN A 97 16.04 -1.83 2.25
CA GLN A 97 16.89 -2.53 1.28
C GLN A 97 17.47 -3.78 1.91
N ILE A 98 17.47 -4.89 1.18
CA ILE A 98 18.07 -6.16 1.63
C ILE A 98 19.07 -6.69 0.62
N ASP A 99 20.10 -7.35 1.13
CA ASP A 99 21.04 -8.13 0.33
C ASP A 99 20.36 -9.44 -0.14
N PRO A 100 20.34 -9.76 -1.45
CA PRO A 100 19.60 -10.91 -1.96
C PRO A 100 20.23 -12.27 -1.64
N GLU A 101 21.53 -12.34 -1.33
CA GLU A 101 22.22 -13.59 -1.00
C GLU A 101 22.11 -13.93 0.49
N THR A 102 22.27 -12.92 1.33
CA THR A 102 22.33 -13.05 2.79
C THR A 102 21.02 -12.69 3.48
N MET A 103 20.11 -12.01 2.77
CA MET A 103 18.86 -11.43 3.29
C MET A 103 19.06 -10.39 4.40
N GLU A 104 20.26 -9.82 4.57
CA GLU A 104 20.50 -8.81 5.60
C GLU A 104 19.92 -7.43 5.19
N PRO A 105 19.23 -6.70 6.10
CA PRO A 105 18.91 -5.29 5.89
C PRO A 105 20.20 -4.49 5.71
N THR A 106 20.28 -3.77 4.59
CA THR A 106 21.41 -2.90 4.25
C THR A 106 21.09 -1.43 4.53
N GLY A 107 19.81 -1.09 4.70
CA GLY A 107 19.39 0.24 5.11
C GLY A 107 17.88 0.44 5.06
N PHE A 108 17.42 1.45 5.79
CA PHE A 108 16.04 1.95 5.72
C PHE A 108 16.03 3.35 5.13
N LEU A 109 15.14 3.55 4.18
CA LEU A 109 14.94 4.80 3.46
C LEU A 109 13.45 5.15 3.49
N ASN A 110 13.10 6.34 3.05
CA ASN A 110 11.71 6.73 2.88
C ASN A 110 11.50 7.31 1.47
N GLN A 111 10.26 7.46 1.03
CA GLN A 111 9.99 7.98 -0.32
C GLN A 111 10.52 9.41 -0.57
N THR A 112 10.86 10.17 0.48
CA THR A 112 11.54 11.47 0.27
C THR A 112 12.93 11.33 -0.34
N THR A 113 13.56 10.15 -0.26
CA THR A 113 14.85 9.88 -0.91
C THR A 113 14.72 9.78 -2.43
N VAL A 114 13.54 9.43 -2.96
CA VAL A 114 13.32 9.39 -4.40
C VAL A 114 12.73 10.71 -4.90
N HIS A 115 11.92 11.41 -4.10
CA HIS A 115 11.43 12.76 -4.43
C HIS A 115 11.01 13.55 -3.17
N PRO A 116 11.44 14.82 -2.99
CA PRO A 116 11.24 15.58 -1.74
C PRO A 116 9.77 15.78 -1.34
N ASP A 117 8.86 15.87 -2.32
CA ASP A 117 7.43 16.05 -2.05
C ASP A 117 6.70 14.77 -1.59
N LEU A 118 7.34 13.59 -1.64
CA LEU A 118 6.76 12.32 -1.16
C LEU A 118 6.94 12.17 0.36
N LYS A 119 6.50 13.20 1.08
CA LYS A 119 6.69 13.38 2.53
C LYS A 119 5.60 12.78 3.40
N GLY A 120 4.51 12.30 2.81
CA GLY A 120 3.43 11.63 3.52
C GLY A 120 3.91 10.33 4.16
N ALA A 121 3.38 10.01 5.34
CA ALA A 121 3.82 8.86 6.13
C ALA A 121 3.35 7.51 5.59
N LEU A 122 2.29 7.50 4.78
CA LEU A 122 1.63 6.29 4.28
C LEU A 122 1.86 6.10 2.78
N SER A 123 1.84 4.85 2.34
CA SER A 123 1.98 4.43 0.95
C SER A 123 1.40 3.03 0.76
N GLY A 124 1.35 2.51 -0.47
CA GLY A 124 0.96 1.13 -0.74
C GLY A 124 2.15 0.19 -0.58
N ALA A 125 1.94 -0.93 0.12
CA ALA A 125 2.95 -1.99 0.15
C ALA A 125 3.19 -2.60 -1.24
N HIS A 126 2.16 -2.65 -2.10
CA HIS A 126 2.24 -3.23 -3.44
C HIS A 126 2.45 -2.15 -4.52
N GLY A 127 3.66 -1.58 -4.52
CA GLY A 127 4.11 -0.80 -5.68
C GLY A 127 4.18 -1.67 -6.93
N GLN A 128 3.90 -1.09 -8.08
CA GLN A 128 3.84 -1.83 -9.33
C GLN A 128 4.95 -1.43 -10.28
N PHE A 129 5.33 -2.34 -11.16
CA PHE A 129 6.28 -2.05 -12.21
C PHE A 129 5.69 -2.32 -13.58
N ASP A 130 6.00 -1.44 -14.52
CA ASP A 130 5.73 -1.67 -15.92
C ASP A 130 6.60 -2.84 -16.44
N PRO A 131 6.00 -3.90 -17.02
CA PRO A 131 6.77 -4.97 -17.64
C PRO A 131 7.53 -4.50 -18.89
N GLU A 132 7.07 -3.46 -19.59
CA GLU A 132 7.70 -2.98 -20.83
C GLU A 132 8.85 -2.01 -20.56
N SER A 133 8.58 -0.94 -19.79
CA SER A 133 9.57 0.11 -19.52
C SER A 133 10.45 -0.18 -18.31
N GLY A 134 10.01 -1.06 -17.40
CA GLY A 134 10.64 -1.27 -16.11
C GLY A 134 10.34 -0.15 -15.09
N ASP A 135 9.57 0.88 -15.46
CA ASP A 135 9.22 2.01 -14.59
C ASP A 135 8.45 1.54 -13.35
N TYR A 136 8.72 2.15 -12.21
CA TYR A 136 8.05 1.86 -10.94
C TYR A 136 6.97 2.89 -10.64
N PHE A 137 5.82 2.44 -10.11
CA PHE A 137 4.68 3.27 -9.74
C PHE A 137 4.24 2.96 -8.31
N ASN A 138 3.88 4.00 -7.56
CA ASN A 138 3.20 3.88 -6.28
C ASN A 138 2.50 5.22 -5.94
N TYR A 139 1.89 5.30 -4.77
CA TYR A 139 1.32 6.53 -4.24
C TYR A 139 1.97 6.90 -2.90
N ASN A 140 1.94 8.18 -2.56
CA ASN A 140 2.30 8.70 -1.24
C ASN A 140 1.09 9.44 -0.66
N LEU A 141 0.78 9.19 0.63
CA LEU A 141 -0.35 9.77 1.33
C LEU A 141 0.12 10.60 2.52
N ASP A 142 -0.14 11.90 2.44
CA ASP A 142 0.11 12.89 3.48
C ASP A 142 -1.21 13.18 4.21
N LEU A 143 -1.33 12.69 5.45
CA LEU A 143 -2.55 12.80 6.25
C LEU A 143 -2.75 14.22 6.76
N GLY A 144 -4.02 14.64 6.80
CA GLY A 144 -4.41 15.96 7.29
C GLY A 144 -5.92 16.17 7.12
N LYS A 145 -6.40 17.37 7.44
CA LYS A 145 -7.81 17.74 7.23
C LYS A 145 -8.23 17.49 5.78
N ASP A 146 -7.38 17.91 4.85
CA ASP A 146 -7.43 17.51 3.45
C ASP A 146 -6.21 16.62 3.18
N ALA A 147 -6.38 15.30 3.22
CA ALA A 147 -5.27 14.39 2.95
C ALA A 147 -4.85 14.52 1.48
N VAL A 148 -3.55 14.55 1.22
CA VAL A 148 -2.99 14.72 -0.13
C VAL A 148 -2.42 13.41 -0.61
N TYR A 149 -2.98 12.92 -1.71
CA TYR A 149 -2.49 11.77 -2.47
C TYR A 149 -1.55 12.26 -3.56
N ARG A 150 -0.40 11.60 -3.71
CA ARG A 150 0.56 11.85 -4.80
C ARG A 150 0.84 10.54 -5.51
N ILE A 151 0.34 10.38 -6.72
CA ILE A 151 0.71 9.25 -7.58
C ILE A 151 2.04 9.60 -8.23
N PHE A 152 3.02 8.71 -8.12
CA PHE A 152 4.36 8.97 -8.64
C PHE A 152 4.88 7.80 -9.46
N ARG A 153 5.81 8.14 -10.35
CA ARG A 153 6.56 7.22 -11.20
C ARG A 153 8.04 7.41 -10.95
N VAL A 154 8.81 6.33 -10.92
CA VAL A 154 10.27 6.34 -11.04
C VAL A 154 10.65 5.71 -12.36
N THR A 155 11.21 6.51 -13.27
CA THR A 155 11.57 6.06 -14.62
C THR A 155 12.83 5.21 -14.58
N ALA A 156 12.75 3.96 -15.03
CA ALA A 156 13.86 3.01 -14.90
C ALA A 156 15.09 3.42 -15.69
N ALA A 157 14.90 4.01 -16.87
CA ALA A 157 15.99 4.45 -17.73
C ALA A 157 16.83 5.62 -17.15
N THR A 158 16.23 6.44 -16.29
CA THR A 158 16.88 7.70 -15.81
C THR A 158 17.03 7.77 -14.30
N GLY A 159 16.28 6.95 -13.55
CA GLY A 159 16.15 7.05 -12.11
C GLY A 159 15.39 8.26 -11.60
N LYS A 160 14.83 9.08 -12.49
CA LYS A 160 14.07 10.28 -12.15
C LYS A 160 12.70 9.91 -11.62
N THR A 161 12.27 10.60 -10.58
CA THR A 161 10.91 10.51 -10.05
C THR A 161 10.05 11.68 -10.52
N ASP A 162 8.86 11.38 -11.04
CA ASP A 162 7.85 12.36 -11.44
C ASP A 162 6.57 12.13 -10.63
N ILE A 163 5.92 13.21 -10.19
CA ILE A 163 4.56 13.15 -9.63
C ILE A 163 3.59 13.25 -10.81
N LEU A 164 2.85 12.16 -11.07
CA LEU A 164 1.90 12.09 -12.17
C LEU A 164 0.62 12.86 -11.86
N ALA A 165 0.16 12.78 -10.61
CA ALA A 165 -1.00 13.53 -10.13
C ALA A 165 -0.89 13.78 -8.64
N ALA A 166 -1.42 14.92 -8.19
CA ALA A 166 -1.62 15.23 -6.79
C ALA A 166 -3.04 15.75 -6.57
N PHE A 167 -3.78 15.14 -5.64
CA PHE A 167 -5.17 15.51 -5.37
C PHE A 167 -5.50 15.34 -3.89
N LYS A 168 -6.55 16.06 -3.45
CA LYS A 168 -7.04 16.03 -2.07
C LYS A 168 -8.24 15.10 -1.96
N ALA A 169 -8.25 14.24 -0.95
CA ALA A 169 -9.38 13.38 -0.65
C ALA A 169 -9.40 12.95 0.82
N LYS A 170 -10.45 12.24 1.26
CA LYS A 170 -10.50 11.65 2.59
C LYS A 170 -9.38 10.62 2.74
N GLY A 171 -8.52 10.79 3.74
CA GLY A 171 -7.46 9.83 4.04
C GLY A 171 -8.04 8.46 4.39
N ALA A 172 -7.64 7.43 3.64
CA ALA A 172 -8.04 6.05 3.82
C ALA A 172 -6.85 5.11 3.73
N TRP A 173 -6.98 3.92 4.33
CA TRP A 173 -6.00 2.85 4.15
C TRP A 173 -6.18 2.19 2.79
N ILE A 174 -5.10 2.18 2.00
CA ILE A 174 -5.04 1.60 0.65
C ILE A 174 -3.82 0.69 0.59
N HIS A 175 -4.05 -0.61 0.44
CA HIS A 175 -2.95 -1.59 0.48
C HIS A 175 -2.33 -1.84 -0.91
N SER A 176 -3.15 -1.75 -1.96
CA SER A 176 -2.74 -1.89 -3.36
C SER A 176 -3.62 -1.00 -4.27
N PHE A 177 -3.20 -0.83 -5.52
CA PHE A 177 -3.87 -0.03 -6.54
C PHE A 177 -3.76 -0.75 -7.89
N PHE A 178 -4.50 -0.30 -8.91
CA PHE A 178 -4.50 -0.96 -10.22
C PHE A 178 -3.62 -0.22 -11.22
N MET A 179 -3.09 -0.98 -12.17
CA MET A 179 -2.34 -0.45 -13.30
C MET A 179 -2.80 -1.17 -14.57
N THR A 180 -3.20 -0.39 -15.57
CA THR A 180 -3.47 -0.86 -16.93
C THR A 180 -2.32 -0.46 -17.85
N GLN A 181 -2.48 -0.67 -19.16
CA GLN A 181 -1.52 -0.22 -20.16
C GLN A 181 -1.32 1.30 -20.12
N ASN A 182 -2.41 2.07 -19.97
CA ASN A 182 -2.39 3.53 -20.07
C ASN A 182 -2.69 4.26 -18.76
N TYR A 183 -3.23 3.58 -17.74
CA TYR A 183 -3.74 4.22 -16.54
C TYR A 183 -3.22 3.61 -15.23
N ILE A 184 -3.14 4.45 -14.21
CA ILE A 184 -3.15 4.04 -12.79
C ILE A 184 -4.56 4.33 -12.27
N VAL A 185 -5.16 3.37 -11.57
CA VAL A 185 -6.45 3.57 -10.89
C VAL A 185 -6.25 3.43 -9.39
N LEU A 186 -6.52 4.51 -8.65
CA LEU A 186 -6.50 4.51 -7.20
C LEU A 186 -7.94 4.54 -6.68
N CYS A 187 -8.34 3.48 -5.98
CA CYS A 187 -9.58 3.48 -5.22
C CYS A 187 -9.30 3.93 -3.79
N ILE A 188 -10.02 4.95 -3.32
CA ILE A 188 -10.11 5.32 -1.91
C ILE A 188 -11.32 4.56 -1.34
N PRO A 189 -11.10 3.46 -0.61
CA PRO A 189 -12.18 2.69 -0.01
C PRO A 189 -12.76 3.42 1.20
N VAL A 190 -13.86 2.89 1.76
CA VAL A 190 -14.46 3.39 3.00
C VAL A 190 -13.69 2.95 4.26
N ALA A 191 -12.35 2.99 4.19
CA ALA A 191 -11.44 2.69 5.29
C ALA A 191 -10.75 3.95 5.83
N HIS A 192 -11.57 4.94 6.17
CA HIS A 192 -11.10 6.28 6.51
C HIS A 192 -10.47 6.37 7.90
N TYR A 193 -9.45 7.20 8.03
CA TYR A 193 -8.84 7.53 9.32
C TYR A 193 -9.71 8.51 10.10
N ALA A 194 -9.88 8.26 11.40
CA ALA A 194 -10.58 9.14 12.31
C ALA A 194 -9.72 10.36 12.67
N LEU A 195 -10.39 11.49 12.92
CA LEU A 195 -9.75 12.77 13.25
C LEU A 195 -8.62 13.14 12.27
N SER A 196 -8.82 12.88 10.98
CA SER A 196 -7.83 13.19 9.94
C SER A 196 -6.44 12.57 10.17
N GLY A 197 -6.40 11.38 10.79
CA GLY A 197 -5.16 10.67 11.11
C GLY A 197 -4.60 10.94 12.51
N VAL A 198 -5.08 11.98 13.21
CA VAL A 198 -4.62 12.28 14.58
C VAL A 198 -4.91 11.14 15.54
N LYS A 199 -6.02 10.41 15.34
CA LYS A 199 -6.36 9.25 16.18
C LYS A 199 -5.29 8.16 16.15
N ILE A 200 -4.56 7.98 15.04
CA ILE A 200 -3.45 7.01 14.94
C ILE A 200 -2.36 7.34 15.97
N LEU A 201 -2.04 8.63 16.12
CA LEU A 201 -1.02 9.11 17.07
C LEU A 201 -1.49 8.95 18.52
N LEU A 202 -2.79 9.19 18.79
CA LEU A 202 -3.38 9.04 20.12
C LEU A 202 -3.46 7.59 20.58
N GLU A 203 -3.76 6.67 19.66
CA GLU A 203 -3.90 5.24 19.95
C GLU A 203 -2.58 4.47 19.80
N GLY A 204 -1.61 5.04 19.10
CA GLY A 204 -0.32 4.42 18.80
C GLY A 204 -0.39 3.26 17.80
N ASN A 205 -1.52 3.09 17.10
CA ASN A 205 -1.70 2.05 16.09
C ASN A 205 -2.73 2.46 15.03
N LEU A 206 -2.62 1.88 13.82
CA LEU A 206 -3.53 2.19 12.70
C LEU A 206 -4.94 1.66 12.94
N LYS A 207 -5.08 0.43 13.44
CA LYS A 207 -6.36 -0.26 13.65
C LYS A 207 -7.34 0.58 14.45
N ASP A 208 -6.91 1.05 15.62
CA ASP A 208 -7.76 1.86 16.49
C ASP A 208 -7.85 3.31 15.97
N GLY A 209 -7.04 3.71 14.98
CA GLY A 209 -7.11 5.00 14.30
C GLY A 209 -8.18 5.10 13.22
N PHE A 210 -8.85 4.01 12.84
CA PHE A 210 -9.91 4.00 11.82
C PHE A 210 -11.23 4.54 12.34
N LYS A 211 -12.05 5.07 11.41
CA LYS A 211 -13.48 5.26 11.64
C LYS A 211 -14.20 3.90 11.59
N PRO A 212 -15.34 3.76 12.28
CA PRO A 212 -16.27 2.66 12.02
C PRO A 212 -16.67 2.63 10.55
N PHE A 213 -16.98 1.44 10.05
CA PHE A 213 -17.53 1.28 8.72
C PHE A 213 -18.89 2.00 8.60
N ASP A 214 -19.11 2.70 7.50
CA ASP A 214 -20.37 3.40 7.20
C ASP A 214 -20.86 3.00 5.80
N PRO A 215 -21.98 2.25 5.67
CA PRO A 215 -22.51 1.84 4.37
C PRO A 215 -23.07 3.01 3.54
N SER A 216 -23.28 4.19 4.13
CA SER A 216 -23.74 5.39 3.42
C SER A 216 -22.60 6.16 2.74
N GLU A 217 -21.35 5.86 3.10
CA GLU A 217 -20.17 6.41 2.43
C GLU A 217 -19.96 5.77 1.05
N THR A 218 -19.15 6.40 0.21
CA THR A 218 -18.82 5.89 -1.13
C THR A 218 -17.33 5.67 -1.29
N CYS A 219 -16.95 4.68 -2.08
CA CYS A 219 -15.57 4.61 -2.57
C CYS A 219 -15.39 5.64 -3.68
N HIS A 220 -14.22 6.27 -3.72
CA HIS A 220 -13.85 7.23 -4.76
C HIS A 220 -12.72 6.65 -5.62
N TRP A 221 -12.89 6.66 -6.93
CA TRP A 221 -11.97 6.09 -7.89
C TRP A 221 -11.33 7.21 -8.69
N TYR A 222 -10.00 7.23 -8.74
CA TYR A 222 -9.22 8.24 -9.44
C TYR A 222 -8.46 7.55 -10.56
N VAL A 223 -8.60 8.04 -11.80
CA VAL A 223 -7.92 7.50 -12.98
C VAL A 223 -6.86 8.48 -13.44
N ILE A 224 -5.60 8.04 -13.44
CA ILE A 224 -4.42 8.85 -13.72
C ILE A 224 -3.76 8.33 -15.00
N ASP A 225 -3.50 9.22 -15.95
CA ASP A 225 -2.71 8.92 -17.15
C ASP A 225 -1.24 8.67 -16.77
N ARG A 226 -0.73 7.47 -17.08
CA ARG A 226 0.67 7.08 -16.82
C ARG A 226 1.59 7.14 -18.04
N ARG A 227 1.09 7.55 -19.21
CA ARG A 227 1.82 7.56 -20.49
C ARG A 227 2.04 8.96 -21.06
N HIS A 228 1.01 9.79 -21.08
CA HIS A 228 0.98 11.05 -21.84
C HIS A 228 1.06 12.31 -20.96
N GLY A 229 1.17 12.15 -19.65
CA GLY A 229 1.33 13.29 -18.73
C GLY A 229 0.08 14.15 -18.55
N LYS A 230 -1.12 13.58 -18.79
CA LYS A 230 -2.40 14.29 -18.59
C LYS A 230 -2.82 14.39 -17.12
N GLY A 231 -2.12 13.71 -16.21
CA GLY A 231 -2.43 13.69 -14.78
C GLY A 231 -3.73 12.95 -14.47
N LEU A 232 -4.52 13.48 -13.53
CA LEU A 232 -5.84 12.95 -13.19
C LEU A 232 -6.83 13.26 -14.32
N ILE A 233 -7.40 12.22 -14.93
CA ILE A 233 -8.25 12.36 -16.13
C ILE A 233 -9.72 12.03 -15.89
N ALA A 234 -10.05 11.31 -14.82
CA ALA A 234 -11.42 10.99 -14.45
C ALA A 234 -11.53 10.65 -12.97
N GLU A 235 -12.72 10.90 -12.42
CA GLU A 235 -13.11 10.55 -11.06
C GLU A 235 -14.45 9.82 -11.11
N PHE A 236 -14.61 8.78 -10.29
CA PHE A 236 -15.87 8.05 -10.19
C PHE A 236 -16.18 7.67 -8.75
N THR A 237 -17.42 7.25 -8.52
CA THR A 237 -17.85 6.73 -7.22
C THR A 237 -18.50 5.35 -7.34
N SER A 238 -18.35 4.55 -6.29
CA SER A 238 -19.10 3.31 -6.13
C SER A 238 -19.67 3.18 -4.71
N PRO A 239 -20.64 2.27 -4.48
CA PRO A 239 -21.09 1.94 -3.13
C PRO A 239 -19.94 1.55 -2.20
N ALA A 240 -20.15 1.74 -0.89
CA ALA A 240 -19.22 1.43 0.20
C ALA A 240 -18.60 0.03 0.09
N ARG A 241 -17.27 -0.02 -0.03
CA ARG A 241 -16.47 -1.25 -0.08
C ARG A 241 -15.08 -1.05 0.53
N PHE A 242 -14.47 -2.17 0.88
CA PHE A 242 -13.08 -2.26 1.25
C PHE A 242 -12.47 -3.51 0.63
N PHE A 243 -11.29 -3.36 0.03
CA PHE A 243 -10.46 -4.46 -0.43
C PHE A 243 -9.00 -4.14 -0.11
N MET A 244 -8.22 -5.20 0.09
CA MET A 244 -6.79 -5.09 0.35
C MET A 244 -6.02 -5.28 -0.95
N HIS A 245 -6.26 -6.40 -1.63
CA HIS A 245 -5.56 -6.79 -2.85
C HIS A 245 -6.41 -6.53 -4.08
N THR A 246 -5.89 -5.72 -4.99
CA THR A 246 -6.26 -5.73 -6.39
C THR A 246 -5.76 -7.02 -7.03
N VAL A 247 -6.53 -7.57 -7.95
CA VAL A 247 -6.16 -8.76 -8.74
C VAL A 247 -5.48 -8.30 -10.03
N ASN A 248 -6.22 -7.64 -10.92
CA ASN A 248 -5.71 -7.13 -12.19
C ASN A 248 -6.57 -5.93 -12.66
N ALA A 249 -6.08 -5.21 -13.66
CA ALA A 249 -6.92 -4.28 -14.42
C ALA A 249 -6.50 -4.22 -15.89
N PHE A 250 -7.47 -3.97 -16.77
CA PHE A 250 -7.23 -3.82 -18.20
C PHE A 250 -8.26 -2.87 -18.84
N GLU A 251 -7.92 -2.38 -20.03
CA GLU A 251 -8.77 -1.50 -20.82
C GLU A 251 -9.51 -2.33 -21.88
N ASP A 252 -10.82 -2.18 -21.98
CA ASP A 252 -11.63 -2.77 -23.03
C ASP A 252 -11.53 -1.90 -24.29
N PRO A 253 -10.90 -2.38 -25.37
CA PRO A 253 -10.67 -1.58 -26.57
C PRO A 253 -11.96 -1.24 -27.32
N ASP A 254 -13.03 -2.02 -27.16
CA ASP A 254 -14.28 -1.86 -27.90
C ASP A 254 -15.19 -0.84 -27.21
N THR A 255 -15.24 -0.85 -25.88
CA THR A 255 -16.09 0.05 -25.10
C THR A 255 -15.35 1.29 -24.59
N GLY A 256 -14.03 1.20 -24.42
CA GLY A 256 -13.21 2.18 -23.72
C GLY A 256 -13.33 2.11 -22.19
N ASP A 257 -13.93 1.04 -21.66
CA ASP A 257 -14.10 0.81 -20.22
C ASP A 257 -12.77 0.40 -19.56
N ILE A 258 -12.63 0.69 -18.26
CA ILE A 258 -11.54 0.15 -17.45
C ILE A 258 -12.11 -0.93 -16.53
N LEU A 259 -11.61 -2.16 -16.66
CA LEU A 259 -11.99 -3.27 -15.81
C LEU A 259 -10.98 -3.42 -14.69
N CYS A 260 -11.46 -3.55 -13.46
CA CYS A 260 -10.66 -3.61 -12.23
C CYS A 260 -11.13 -4.79 -11.39
N ASP A 261 -10.33 -5.84 -11.31
CA ASP A 261 -10.66 -7.07 -10.60
C ASP A 261 -10.14 -6.99 -9.16
N VAL A 262 -11.00 -7.31 -8.18
CA VAL A 262 -10.68 -7.19 -6.76
C VAL A 262 -11.04 -8.42 -5.98
N VAL A 263 -10.28 -8.66 -4.91
CA VAL A 263 -10.74 -9.54 -3.83
C VAL A 263 -11.66 -8.72 -2.93
N ASP A 264 -12.95 -8.65 -3.30
CA ASP A 264 -13.95 -7.90 -2.52
C ASP A 264 -14.28 -8.65 -1.22
N TYR A 265 -14.44 -7.88 -0.15
CA TYR A 265 -14.87 -8.41 1.14
C TYR A 265 -16.30 -7.97 1.41
N PRO A 266 -17.30 -8.86 1.21
CA PRO A 266 -18.68 -8.46 1.38
C PRO A 266 -18.94 -8.05 2.83
N ASN A 267 -19.50 -6.85 2.98
CA ASN A 267 -20.00 -6.38 4.27
C ASN A 267 -21.13 -7.31 4.73
N ARG A 268 -20.84 -8.24 5.64
CA ARG A 268 -21.87 -9.13 6.20
C ARG A 268 -22.88 -8.29 6.99
N LYS A 269 -24.16 -8.33 6.56
CA LYS A 269 -25.29 -7.77 7.32
C LYS A 269 -25.24 -8.25 8.78
N GLY A 270 -25.35 -7.33 9.73
CA GLY A 270 -25.32 -7.60 11.17
C GLY A 270 -24.00 -7.28 11.88
N ARG A 271 -22.99 -6.75 11.18
CA ARG A 271 -21.67 -6.40 11.75
C ARG A 271 -21.36 -4.89 11.72
N GLY A 272 -22.36 -4.06 12.04
CA GLY A 272 -22.30 -2.59 11.91
C GLY A 272 -21.15 -1.90 12.65
N ASP A 273 -20.47 -2.59 13.56
CA ASP A 273 -19.43 -2.00 14.42
C ASP A 273 -18.00 -2.40 14.03
N GLN A 274 -17.81 -3.27 13.02
CA GLN A 274 -16.47 -3.72 12.63
C GLN A 274 -15.76 -2.65 11.78
N SER A 275 -14.55 -2.28 12.19
CA SER A 275 -13.66 -1.44 11.38
C SER A 275 -13.09 -2.27 10.20
N PRO A 276 -12.63 -1.62 9.12
CA PRO A 276 -11.87 -2.28 8.06
C PRO A 276 -10.68 -3.11 8.59
N ALA A 277 -10.09 -2.70 9.71
CA ALA A 277 -9.04 -3.44 10.38
C ALA A 277 -9.52 -4.68 11.14
N ASP A 278 -10.77 -4.71 11.62
CA ASP A 278 -11.37 -5.92 12.19
C ASP A 278 -11.65 -6.95 11.09
N ILE A 279 -12.07 -6.50 9.91
CA ILE A 279 -12.20 -7.33 8.71
C ILE A 279 -10.83 -7.91 8.33
N ALA A 280 -9.80 -7.06 8.19
CA ALA A 280 -8.44 -7.51 7.86
C ALA A 280 -7.86 -8.46 8.93
N ARG A 281 -8.08 -8.17 10.21
CA ARG A 281 -7.61 -9.02 11.32
C ARG A 281 -8.27 -10.40 11.33
N GLU A 282 -9.58 -10.48 11.11
CA GLU A 282 -10.27 -11.77 11.03
C GLU A 282 -9.71 -12.62 9.89
N LEU A 283 -9.40 -12.01 8.75
CA LEU A 283 -8.85 -12.67 7.56
C LEU A 283 -7.40 -13.15 7.75
N TRP A 284 -6.58 -12.42 8.49
CA TRP A 284 -5.19 -12.80 8.77
C TRP A 284 -5.07 -13.88 9.85
N MET A 285 -6.06 -13.99 10.74
CA MET A 285 -6.00 -14.87 11.92
C MET A 285 -6.88 -16.12 11.84
N LYS A 286 -7.74 -16.27 10.82
CA LYS A 286 -8.54 -17.48 10.63
C LYS A 286 -8.08 -18.26 9.39
N PRO A 287 -7.88 -19.59 9.49
CA PRO A 287 -7.76 -20.43 8.30
C PRO A 287 -9.07 -20.34 7.52
N HIS A 288 -9.01 -20.02 6.22
CA HIS A 288 -10.19 -19.88 5.37
C HIS A 288 -10.28 -20.99 4.32
N ASP A 289 -11.52 -21.43 4.14
CA ASP A 289 -12.03 -22.27 3.06
C ASP A 289 -12.04 -21.45 1.75
N THR A 290 -11.45 -21.98 0.68
CA THR A 290 -11.03 -21.22 -0.52
C THR A 290 -12.14 -20.95 -1.54
N ASP A 291 -13.39 -21.31 -1.25
CA ASP A 291 -14.39 -21.55 -2.29
C ASP A 291 -15.17 -20.31 -2.79
N ASN A 292 -14.86 -19.06 -2.39
CA ASN A 292 -15.68 -17.88 -2.77
C ASN A 292 -14.92 -16.53 -2.92
N LEU A 293 -13.83 -16.44 -3.70
CA LEU A 293 -12.94 -15.26 -3.70
C LEU A 293 -12.83 -14.42 -5.00
N THR A 294 -13.76 -14.51 -5.96
CA THR A 294 -13.65 -13.71 -7.22
C THR A 294 -14.86 -12.79 -7.44
N TRP A 295 -14.60 -11.49 -7.61
CA TRP A 295 -15.56 -10.47 -8.04
C TRP A 295 -14.92 -9.50 -9.05
N LEU A 296 -15.62 -9.19 -10.14
CA LEU A 296 -15.22 -8.17 -11.13
C LEU A 296 -15.81 -6.80 -10.80
N ALA A 297 -15.02 -5.73 -10.95
CA ALA A 297 -15.50 -4.36 -10.93
C ALA A 297 -15.34 -3.75 -12.34
N ARG A 298 -16.44 -3.26 -12.95
CA ARG A 298 -16.43 -2.63 -14.28
C ARG A 298 -16.68 -1.12 -14.17
N ALA A 299 -15.74 -0.29 -14.62
CA ALA A 299 -15.94 1.14 -14.74
C ALA A 299 -16.36 1.50 -16.18
N GLN A 300 -17.55 2.07 -16.35
CA GLN A 300 -18.05 2.48 -17.66
C GLN A 300 -18.03 3.99 -17.85
N ARG A 301 -17.61 4.45 -19.03
CA ARG A 301 -17.76 5.85 -19.44
C ARG A 301 -19.07 6.00 -20.22
N ALA A 302 -20.06 6.69 -19.63
CA ALA A 302 -21.33 6.94 -20.32
C ALA A 302 -21.12 7.83 -21.56
N ARG A 303 -21.71 7.45 -22.69
CA ARG A 303 -21.60 8.14 -23.99
C ARG A 303 -22.38 9.47 -24.07
N ASP A 304 -23.09 9.88 -23.01
CA ASP A 304 -24.02 11.01 -22.99
C ASP A 304 -23.64 12.17 -22.04
N GLY A 305 -22.45 12.13 -21.43
CA GLY A 305 -21.99 13.21 -20.56
C GLY A 305 -22.60 13.20 -19.15
N THR A 306 -23.36 12.15 -18.79
CA THR A 306 -23.77 11.88 -17.41
C THR A 306 -22.93 10.74 -16.82
N GLU A 307 -22.00 11.08 -15.92
CA GLU A 307 -21.10 10.12 -15.27
C GLU A 307 -21.86 9.26 -14.23
N SER A 308 -22.29 8.06 -14.62
CA SER A 308 -22.76 7.04 -13.67
C SER A 308 -22.06 5.71 -13.91
N LEU A 309 -21.44 5.16 -12.88
CA LEU A 309 -20.80 3.84 -12.90
C LEU A 309 -21.83 2.75 -12.57
N SER A 310 -21.94 1.71 -13.40
CA SER A 310 -22.63 0.49 -13.03
C SER A 310 -21.64 -0.63 -12.76
N LEU A 311 -21.47 -1.01 -11.49
CA LEU A 311 -20.76 -2.23 -11.11
C LEU A 311 -21.72 -3.42 -11.25
N LYS A 312 -21.40 -4.38 -12.11
CA LYS A 312 -22.11 -5.66 -12.22
C LYS A 312 -21.27 -6.75 -11.56
N ALA A 313 -21.91 -7.53 -10.69
CA ALA A 313 -21.42 -8.82 -10.28
C ALA A 313 -21.75 -9.83 -11.37
N GLU A 314 -20.76 -10.61 -11.81
CA GLU A 314 -20.97 -11.88 -12.53
C GLU A 314 -20.63 -13.03 -11.60
#